data_AF-A0A6P1ADD1-F1
#
_entry.id   AF-A0A6P1ADD1-F1
#
_cell.length_a   1.000
_cell.length_b   1.000
_cell.length_c   1.000
_cell.angle_alpha   90.00
_cell.angle_beta   90.00
_cell.angle_gamma   90.00
#
_symmetry.space_group_name_H-M   'P 1'
#
loop_
_entity.id
_entity.type
_entity.pdbx_description
1 polymer ?
#
loop_
_entity_poly.entity_id
_entity_poly.type
_entity_poly.pdbx_seq_one_letter_code
_entity_poly.pdbx_strand_id
1 'polypeptide(L)'
;MANYSCIAIGINRYLYLQPLNYAQADAQAIAEILANVAELPPEQCLLLTDASNWVEEQPTYPTRENILSWLDNIQNNLAIQWFFFSGYGVNWEGVDYLMPVDGNPADIPGSAIAMRELFESLRDNGSDRLLVLLDINRSPGLFAGSSVGVETKELAEEMGISLVLSTEPGEFSHESADLARGIFTAGLLEALNYFQKDINLENLDRYLRDRLPELSEHHWRPVQTPVTIIPSPQAALQPLLPQPERENDLWQLDGNVPDTVEALAVNSQAESNGTGTIAPTAVSTLERPTASIVSPTKVPAVNNNALTAYDSPDSPPGKKPTWQVLLLIAGSLAIFAAAVFAAVLLGDRDRLPEETSADPARTTVSPITEPPLDSDVTEVPANSNQTIPAPEATEVPPTVSEIAPSRGATDNATVAPSPPPNPTASPASTATLEANRELLNRATTYIQSNQASGFSRAINEVRQIEPGAPLYNEAQAAIARWSQVILDIAQGRAEEDNYAGAIAAAKLVPNDVPQIKNAANQAIVKWSELAELKWTNQNTIAAAQEQINPAQASSYSFGISLLRKINSGEPEYRQAQQLIEEWSRQIYLMANSRAAGGNLNQAIETAKLVPRNTPSYDQAQNAIARWQQGQR
;
A
#
# COMPACT_ATOMS: atom_id res chain seq x y z
N MET A 1 18.33 -26.86 28.05
CA MET A 1 18.33 -26.70 26.57
C MET A 1 17.58 -25.42 26.26
N ALA A 2 17.84 -24.74 25.14
CA ALA A 2 17.13 -23.50 24.83
C ALA A 2 15.63 -23.78 24.62
N ASN A 3 14.80 -23.21 25.49
CA ASN A 3 13.38 -23.54 25.64
C ASN A 3 12.50 -22.60 24.79
N TYR A 4 12.96 -22.33 23.56
CA TYR A 4 12.51 -21.23 22.71
C TYR A 4 12.57 -21.65 21.23
N SER A 5 11.65 -21.14 20.41
CA SER A 5 11.68 -21.33 18.96
C SER A 5 11.25 -20.08 18.19
N CYS A 6 11.64 -20.04 16.92
CA CYS A 6 11.40 -18.93 15.99
C CYS A 6 10.96 -19.48 14.63
N ILE A 7 9.94 -18.86 14.04
CA ILE A 7 9.52 -19.07 12.65
C ILE A 7 9.49 -17.68 12.02
N ALA A 8 10.36 -17.43 11.04
CA ALA A 8 10.49 -16.15 10.36
C ALA A 8 10.19 -16.33 8.87
N ILE A 9 9.14 -15.67 8.39
CA ILE A 9 8.67 -15.74 7.01
C ILE A 9 8.81 -14.36 6.35
N GLY A 10 9.45 -14.30 5.18
CA GLY A 10 9.72 -13.05 4.48
C GLY A 10 9.67 -13.23 2.97
N ILE A 11 8.68 -12.61 2.31
CA ILE A 11 8.36 -12.92 0.91
C ILE A 11 8.46 -11.66 0.04
N ASN A 12 9.50 -11.59 -0.80
CA ASN A 12 9.67 -10.54 -1.79
C ASN A 12 9.04 -10.89 -3.16
N ARG A 13 9.21 -12.11 -3.66
CA ARG A 13 8.94 -12.46 -5.07
C ARG A 13 7.71 -13.34 -5.29
N TYR A 14 6.54 -12.80 -4.97
CA TYR A 14 5.24 -13.39 -5.28
C TYR A 14 5.05 -13.75 -6.76
N LEU A 15 4.32 -14.84 -7.03
CA LEU A 15 3.99 -15.30 -8.38
C LEU A 15 2.88 -14.45 -9.05
N TYR A 16 1.94 -13.95 -8.25
CA TYR A 16 0.71 -13.28 -8.71
C TYR A 16 0.52 -11.84 -8.19
N LEU A 17 1.29 -11.42 -7.17
CA LEU A 17 1.26 -10.08 -6.60
C LEU A 17 2.43 -9.22 -7.15
N GLN A 18 2.46 -7.94 -6.78
CA GLN A 18 3.66 -7.11 -7.00
C GLN A 18 4.79 -7.58 -6.08
N PRO A 19 6.07 -7.38 -6.45
CA PRO A 19 7.17 -7.71 -5.56
C PRO A 19 7.32 -6.68 -4.44
N LEU A 20 7.60 -7.17 -3.24
CA LEU A 20 8.18 -6.36 -2.15
C LEU A 20 9.70 -6.27 -2.31
N ASN A 21 10.34 -5.37 -1.57
CA ASN A 21 11.77 -5.08 -1.69
C ASN A 21 12.57 -5.67 -0.52
N TYR A 22 12.04 -5.63 0.70
CA TYR A 22 12.79 -5.96 1.92
C TYR A 22 12.14 -7.00 2.83
N ALA A 23 10.95 -7.51 2.53
CA ALA A 23 10.28 -8.53 3.35
C ALA A 23 11.14 -9.78 3.62
N GLN A 24 11.95 -10.20 2.63
CA GLN A 24 12.98 -11.23 2.82
C GLN A 24 14.04 -10.82 3.85
N ALA A 25 14.55 -9.58 3.76
CA ALA A 25 15.61 -9.06 4.61
C ALA A 25 15.11 -8.79 6.05
N ASP A 26 13.84 -8.43 6.21
CA ASP A 26 13.14 -8.31 7.49
C ASP A 26 13.21 -9.63 8.27
N ALA A 27 12.75 -10.73 7.64
CA ALA A 27 12.74 -12.06 8.26
C ALA A 27 14.17 -12.58 8.55
N GLN A 28 15.12 -12.29 7.65
CA GLN A 28 16.55 -12.60 7.87
C GLN A 28 17.10 -11.85 9.09
N ALA A 29 16.85 -10.54 9.21
CA ALA A 29 17.32 -9.74 10.34
C ALA A 29 16.67 -10.15 11.68
N ILE A 30 15.42 -10.63 11.67
CA ILE A 30 14.76 -11.19 12.85
C ILE A 30 15.38 -12.52 13.27
N ALA A 31 15.69 -13.43 12.34
CA ALA A 31 16.41 -14.66 12.67
C ALA A 31 17.83 -14.36 13.21
N GLU A 32 18.56 -13.41 12.59
CA GLU A 32 19.89 -12.99 13.02
C GLU A 32 19.89 -12.33 14.41
N ILE A 33 18.98 -11.40 14.71
CA ILE A 33 18.98 -10.73 16.02
C ILE A 33 18.62 -11.70 17.14
N LEU A 34 17.74 -12.68 16.90
CA LEU A 34 17.37 -13.67 17.91
C LEU A 34 18.51 -14.64 18.20
N ALA A 35 19.27 -15.07 17.16
CA ALA A 35 20.51 -15.81 17.37
C ALA A 35 21.54 -15.03 18.22
N ASN A 36 21.66 -13.71 18.00
CA ASN A 36 22.64 -12.87 18.71
C ASN A 36 22.21 -12.45 20.13
N VAL A 37 20.94 -12.06 20.34
CA VAL A 37 20.45 -11.46 21.61
C VAL A 37 19.84 -12.51 22.54
N ALA A 38 19.17 -13.52 22.00
CA ALA A 38 18.60 -14.62 22.78
C ALA A 38 19.57 -15.82 22.93
N GLU A 39 20.76 -15.74 22.33
CA GLU A 39 21.74 -16.85 22.21
C GLU A 39 21.12 -18.11 21.56
N LEU A 40 20.17 -17.91 20.65
CA LEU A 40 19.42 -18.99 20.02
C LEU A 40 20.32 -19.75 19.01
N PRO A 41 20.42 -21.09 19.11
CA PRO A 41 21.01 -21.89 18.04
C PRO A 41 20.28 -21.62 16.72
N PRO A 42 20.98 -21.37 15.58
CA PRO A 42 20.31 -21.10 14.30
C PRO A 42 19.33 -22.20 13.87
N GLU A 43 19.60 -23.45 14.26
CA GLU A 43 18.73 -24.62 14.08
C GLU A 43 17.35 -24.49 14.75
N GLN A 44 17.16 -23.54 15.69
CA GLN A 44 15.89 -23.25 16.36
C GLN A 44 15.14 -22.01 15.83
N CYS A 45 15.64 -21.34 14.78
CA CYS A 45 14.80 -20.45 13.97
C CYS A 45 14.63 -20.99 12.54
N LEU A 46 13.41 -21.38 12.18
CA LEU A 46 13.05 -21.76 10.83
C LEU A 46 12.82 -20.50 9.98
N LEU A 47 13.60 -20.33 8.92
CA LEU A 47 13.54 -19.17 8.02
C LEU A 47 12.96 -19.58 6.65
N LEU A 48 11.76 -19.09 6.33
CA LEU A 48 11.12 -19.29 5.02
C LEU A 48 11.13 -18.00 4.20
N THR A 49 11.89 -17.99 3.11
CA THR A 49 11.95 -16.84 2.18
C THR A 49 12.09 -17.31 0.74
N ASP A 50 11.82 -16.42 -0.23
CA ASP A 50 11.97 -16.72 -1.66
C ASP A 50 13.42 -16.96 -2.13
N ALA A 51 14.40 -16.85 -1.22
CA ALA A 51 15.81 -17.23 -1.44
C ALA A 51 16.38 -18.18 -0.36
N SER A 52 15.52 -18.82 0.46
CA SER A 52 15.94 -19.73 1.52
C SER A 52 16.40 -21.10 1.00
N ASN A 53 17.40 -21.69 1.65
CA ASN A 53 17.88 -23.06 1.38
C ASN A 53 17.03 -24.09 2.13
N TRP A 54 16.88 -25.29 1.57
CA TRP A 54 16.17 -26.40 2.19
C TRP A 54 16.76 -26.77 3.57
N VAL A 55 15.89 -27.19 4.48
CA VAL A 55 16.22 -27.58 5.86
C VAL A 55 15.73 -29.01 6.07
N GLU A 56 16.61 -29.90 6.56
CA GLU A 56 16.31 -31.32 6.83
C GLU A 56 15.55 -32.05 5.69
N GLU A 57 16.05 -31.87 4.46
CA GLU A 57 15.46 -32.39 3.20
C GLU A 57 14.07 -31.83 2.83
N GLN A 58 13.48 -30.95 3.65
CA GLN A 58 12.23 -30.25 3.34
C GLN A 58 12.48 -28.86 2.69
N PRO A 59 11.62 -28.44 1.73
CA PRO A 59 11.70 -27.13 1.10
C PRO A 59 11.20 -26.01 2.03
N THR A 60 11.93 -24.90 2.07
CA THR A 60 11.59 -23.69 2.84
C THR A 60 11.01 -22.56 1.97
N TYR A 61 10.92 -22.78 0.65
CA TYR A 61 10.34 -21.80 -0.28
C TYR A 61 8.85 -21.57 0.09
N PRO A 62 8.41 -20.33 0.39
CA PRO A 62 7.18 -20.09 1.16
C PRO A 62 5.88 -20.19 0.36
N THR A 63 5.57 -21.39 -0.16
CA THR A 63 4.26 -21.74 -0.74
C THR A 63 3.23 -22.06 0.35
N ARG A 64 1.93 -22.05 0.02
CA ARG A 64 0.87 -22.47 0.94
C ARG A 64 1.13 -23.87 1.52
N GLU A 65 1.47 -24.82 0.65
CA GLU A 65 1.77 -26.21 1.00
C GLU A 65 2.97 -26.32 1.93
N ASN A 66 4.09 -25.65 1.61
CA ASN A 66 5.30 -25.74 2.44
C ASN A 66 5.11 -25.06 3.80
N ILE A 67 4.46 -23.89 3.86
CA ILE A 67 4.23 -23.19 5.13
C ILE A 67 3.38 -24.05 6.08
N LEU A 68 2.28 -24.63 5.59
CA LEU A 68 1.42 -25.50 6.41
C LEU A 68 2.11 -26.82 6.77
N SER A 69 2.84 -27.44 5.84
CA SER A 69 3.65 -28.64 6.12
C SER A 69 4.67 -28.39 7.23
N TRP A 70 5.32 -27.22 7.25
CA TRP A 70 6.19 -26.85 8.36
C TRP A 70 5.40 -26.63 9.65
N LEU A 71 4.33 -25.84 9.62
CA LEU A 71 3.51 -25.55 10.81
C LEU A 71 2.94 -26.81 11.47
N ASP A 72 2.53 -27.82 10.70
CA ASP A 72 1.96 -29.07 11.23
C ASP A 72 3.01 -30.05 11.79
N ASN A 73 4.29 -29.92 11.41
CA ASN A 73 5.36 -30.83 11.82
C ASN A 73 6.28 -30.28 12.94
N ILE A 74 6.16 -28.99 13.30
CA ILE A 74 7.02 -28.33 14.31
C ILE A 74 6.53 -28.62 15.75
N GLN A 75 6.79 -29.83 16.24
CA GLN A 75 6.44 -30.22 17.61
C GLN A 75 7.34 -29.57 18.69
N ASN A 76 7.03 -28.31 19.01
CA ASN A 76 7.78 -27.44 19.90
C ASN A 76 7.16 -27.38 21.31
N ASN A 77 7.40 -28.42 22.10
CA ASN A 77 7.13 -28.44 23.55
C ASN A 77 8.14 -27.54 24.30
N LEU A 78 8.03 -26.23 24.07
CA LEU A 78 8.98 -25.17 24.41
C LEU A 78 8.25 -24.00 25.08
N ALA A 79 8.90 -23.34 26.03
CA ALA A 79 8.28 -22.30 26.85
C ALA A 79 7.96 -20.99 26.11
N ILE A 80 8.56 -20.74 24.94
CA ILE A 80 8.33 -19.55 24.12
C ILE A 80 8.40 -19.91 22.63
N GLN A 81 7.48 -19.36 21.82
CA GLN A 81 7.53 -19.43 20.36
C GLN A 81 7.27 -18.05 19.75
N TRP A 82 8.15 -17.63 18.84
CA TRP A 82 7.97 -16.44 18.02
C TRP A 82 7.55 -16.84 16.60
N PHE A 83 6.47 -16.25 16.10
CA PHE A 83 6.12 -16.25 14.68
C PHE A 83 6.25 -14.83 14.14
N PHE A 84 7.08 -14.65 13.11
CA PHE A 84 7.25 -13.39 12.39
C PHE A 84 6.89 -13.58 10.91
N PHE A 85 6.09 -12.68 10.36
CA PHE A 85 5.78 -12.63 8.92
C PHE A 85 5.92 -11.20 8.40
N SER A 86 6.75 -11.01 7.37
CA SER A 86 6.76 -9.81 6.53
C SER A 86 6.29 -10.17 5.11
N GLY A 87 5.24 -9.50 4.64
CA GLY A 87 4.58 -9.86 3.38
C GLY A 87 3.19 -9.23 3.20
N TYR A 88 2.43 -9.72 2.22
CA TYR A 88 1.05 -9.31 1.98
C TYR A 88 0.03 -10.04 2.86
N GLY A 89 -0.93 -9.27 3.37
CA GLY A 89 -2.18 -9.76 3.94
C GLY A 89 -3.39 -9.16 3.21
N VAL A 90 -4.49 -9.90 3.19
CA VAL A 90 -5.74 -9.55 2.48
C VAL A 90 -6.95 -9.90 3.33
N ASN A 91 -8.07 -9.20 3.15
CA ASN A 91 -9.34 -9.56 3.75
C ASN A 91 -10.32 -9.96 2.64
N TRP A 92 -10.96 -11.11 2.78
CA TRP A 92 -11.94 -11.63 1.82
C TRP A 92 -13.20 -12.07 2.56
N GLU A 93 -14.34 -11.49 2.19
CA GLU A 93 -15.67 -11.73 2.77
C GLU A 93 -15.73 -11.62 4.32
N GLY A 94 -14.80 -10.86 4.92
CA GLY A 94 -14.69 -10.62 6.36
C GLY A 94 -13.51 -11.33 7.01
N VAL A 95 -13.00 -12.41 6.42
CA VAL A 95 -11.89 -13.22 6.94
C VAL A 95 -10.54 -12.63 6.52
N ASP A 96 -9.60 -12.53 7.46
CA ASP A 96 -8.22 -12.13 7.22
C ASP A 96 -7.35 -13.33 6.77
N TYR A 97 -6.50 -13.10 5.77
CA TYR A 97 -5.56 -14.08 5.24
C TYR A 97 -4.15 -13.51 5.10
N LEU A 98 -3.14 -14.34 5.32
CA LEU A 98 -1.77 -14.09 4.84
C LEU A 98 -1.60 -14.69 3.45
N MET A 99 -0.86 -14.00 2.58
CA MET A 99 -0.56 -14.46 1.22
C MET A 99 0.81 -15.17 1.18
N PRO A 100 0.87 -16.48 0.86
CA PRO A 100 2.09 -17.17 0.47
C PRO A 100 2.65 -16.65 -0.86
N VAL A 101 3.83 -17.12 -1.26
CA VAL A 101 4.47 -16.74 -2.53
C VAL A 101 3.63 -17.11 -3.75
N ASP A 102 2.87 -18.20 -3.66
CA ASP A 102 1.91 -18.70 -4.66
C ASP A 102 0.45 -18.28 -4.37
N GLY A 103 0.23 -17.40 -3.40
CA GLY A 103 -1.09 -16.83 -3.11
C GLY A 103 -1.67 -16.07 -4.32
N ASN A 104 -2.81 -16.54 -4.83
CA ASN A 104 -3.46 -16.07 -6.04
C ASN A 104 -4.65 -15.14 -5.70
N PRO A 105 -4.62 -13.85 -6.11
CA PRO A 105 -5.71 -12.90 -5.86
C PRO A 105 -7.08 -13.29 -6.45
N ALA A 106 -7.12 -14.23 -7.40
CA ALA A 106 -8.35 -14.75 -8.00
C ALA A 106 -8.97 -15.93 -7.21
N ASP A 107 -8.27 -16.47 -6.22
CA ASP A 107 -8.72 -17.57 -5.34
C ASP A 107 -8.05 -17.44 -3.97
N ILE A 108 -8.43 -16.41 -3.20
CA ILE A 108 -7.89 -16.20 -1.85
C ILE A 108 -8.18 -17.41 -0.95
N PRO A 109 -9.42 -17.94 -0.83
CA PRO A 109 -9.69 -19.06 0.08
C PRO A 109 -8.95 -20.35 -0.27
N GLY A 110 -8.67 -20.62 -1.56
CA GLY A 110 -7.94 -21.81 -1.99
C GLY A 110 -6.41 -21.71 -1.97
N SER A 111 -5.85 -20.49 -1.97
CA SER A 111 -4.40 -20.27 -2.13
C SER A 111 -3.71 -19.42 -1.06
N ALA A 112 -4.47 -18.71 -0.23
CA ALA A 112 -3.97 -18.00 0.95
C ALA A 112 -4.09 -18.85 2.22
N ILE A 113 -3.50 -18.40 3.33
CA ILE A 113 -3.62 -19.06 4.65
C ILE A 113 -4.54 -18.19 5.52
N ALA A 114 -5.61 -18.78 6.05
CA ALA A 114 -6.55 -18.04 6.89
C ALA A 114 -5.93 -17.73 8.25
N MET A 115 -6.23 -16.56 8.84
CA MET A 115 -5.62 -16.17 10.11
C MET A 115 -5.99 -17.12 11.26
N ARG A 116 -7.23 -17.65 11.26
CA ARG A 116 -7.66 -18.68 12.23
C ARG A 116 -6.91 -20.00 12.04
N GLU A 117 -6.78 -20.49 10.79
CA GLU A 117 -6.00 -21.70 10.43
C GLU A 117 -4.55 -21.58 10.95
N LEU A 118 -3.90 -20.43 10.71
CA LEU A 118 -2.56 -20.13 11.21
C LEU A 118 -2.48 -20.13 12.74
N PHE A 119 -3.42 -19.47 13.43
CA PHE A 119 -3.43 -19.37 14.90
C PHE A 119 -3.77 -20.70 15.58
N GLU A 120 -4.52 -21.58 14.91
CA GLU A 120 -4.80 -22.94 15.38
C GLU A 120 -3.53 -23.80 15.27
N SER A 121 -2.89 -23.92 14.10
CA SER A 121 -1.63 -24.67 13.95
C SER A 121 -0.51 -24.13 14.85
N LEU A 122 -0.36 -22.80 14.99
CA LEU A 122 0.66 -22.22 15.88
C LEU A 122 0.43 -22.53 17.37
N ARG A 123 -0.81 -22.77 17.80
CA ARG A 123 -1.11 -23.16 19.19
C ARG A 123 -1.01 -24.65 19.43
N ASP A 124 -1.41 -25.47 18.46
CA ASP A 124 -1.34 -26.93 18.57
C ASP A 124 0.11 -27.47 18.60
N ASN A 125 1.07 -26.66 18.14
CA ASN A 125 2.51 -26.90 18.32
C ASN A 125 2.98 -26.88 19.79
N GLY A 126 2.13 -26.48 20.74
CA GLY A 126 2.28 -26.81 22.16
C GLY A 126 3.19 -25.89 22.98
N SER A 127 3.43 -24.66 22.52
CA SER A 127 4.23 -23.68 23.27
C SER A 127 3.43 -22.97 24.38
N ASP A 128 4.04 -22.79 25.56
CA ASP A 128 3.41 -22.11 26.71
C ASP A 128 3.05 -20.65 26.39
N ARG A 129 3.84 -20.01 25.49
CA ARG A 129 3.81 -18.57 25.23
C ARG A 129 4.11 -18.28 23.75
N LEU A 130 3.04 -18.11 22.98
CA LEU A 130 3.10 -17.70 21.58
C LEU A 130 3.11 -16.17 21.43
N LEU A 131 4.10 -15.64 20.72
CA LEU A 131 4.16 -14.26 20.22
C LEU A 131 4.05 -14.27 18.69
N VAL A 132 3.10 -13.49 18.17
CA VAL A 132 2.87 -13.30 16.74
C VAL A 132 3.21 -11.85 16.35
N LEU A 133 4.04 -11.67 15.33
CA LEU A 133 4.55 -10.39 14.84
C LEU A 133 4.29 -10.29 13.34
N LEU A 134 3.38 -9.41 12.91
CA LEU A 134 2.90 -9.35 11.53
C LEU A 134 3.23 -8.00 10.89
N ASP A 135 4.28 -7.97 10.05
CA ASP A 135 4.60 -6.84 9.18
C ASP A 135 3.83 -6.94 7.86
N ILE A 136 2.53 -6.65 7.94
CA ILE A 136 1.59 -6.81 6.82
C ILE A 136 1.60 -5.56 5.93
N ASN A 137 2.15 -5.71 4.73
CA ASN A 137 1.89 -4.81 3.63
C ASN A 137 0.45 -5.03 3.13
N ARG A 138 -0.28 -3.93 2.87
CA ARG A 138 -1.67 -3.95 2.40
C ARG A 138 -1.68 -3.41 0.98
N SER A 139 -1.86 -4.26 -0.03
CA SER A 139 -1.80 -3.81 -1.42
C SER A 139 -2.98 -2.88 -1.75
N PRO A 140 -2.77 -1.61 -2.19
CA PRO A 140 -3.85 -0.66 -2.47
C PRO A 140 -4.79 -1.02 -3.65
N GLY A 141 -4.69 -2.24 -4.19
CA GLY A 141 -5.51 -2.76 -5.29
C GLY A 141 -6.15 -4.12 -5.04
N LEU A 142 -5.94 -4.77 -3.89
CA LEU A 142 -6.63 -6.01 -3.54
C LEU A 142 -7.84 -5.70 -2.65
N PHE A 143 -9.00 -5.56 -3.31
CA PHE A 143 -10.33 -5.45 -2.70
C PHE A 143 -10.54 -4.22 -1.80
N ALA A 144 -10.84 -3.09 -2.43
CA ALA A 144 -11.32 -1.90 -1.75
C ALA A 144 -12.70 -2.16 -1.10
N GLY A 145 -12.71 -2.51 0.19
CA GLY A 145 -13.92 -2.73 0.97
C GLY A 145 -13.69 -3.01 2.46
N SER A 146 -12.70 -3.85 2.79
CA SER A 146 -12.43 -4.32 4.16
C SER A 146 -11.03 -3.95 4.63
N SER A 147 -10.89 -3.53 5.90
CA SER A 147 -9.59 -3.29 6.53
C SER A 147 -9.03 -4.57 7.14
N VAL A 148 -7.92 -5.06 6.58
CA VAL A 148 -7.14 -6.20 7.11
C VAL A 148 -6.81 -5.99 8.60
N GLY A 149 -6.79 -7.07 9.37
CA GLY A 149 -6.36 -7.04 10.77
C GLY A 149 -7.46 -6.68 11.77
N VAL A 150 -8.73 -6.59 11.34
CA VAL A 150 -9.87 -6.51 12.27
C VAL A 150 -10.12 -7.89 12.86
N GLU A 151 -10.38 -8.90 12.03
CA GLU A 151 -10.57 -10.29 12.48
C GLU A 151 -9.31 -10.79 13.19
N THR A 152 -8.12 -10.49 12.67
CA THR A 152 -6.83 -10.90 13.28
C THR A 152 -6.69 -10.45 14.75
N LYS A 153 -7.22 -9.27 15.12
CA LYS A 153 -7.24 -8.82 16.52
C LYS A 153 -8.28 -9.57 17.34
N GLU A 154 -9.49 -9.72 16.82
CA GLU A 154 -10.58 -10.42 17.48
C GLU A 154 -10.21 -11.89 17.75
N LEU A 155 -9.52 -12.55 16.81
CA LEU A 155 -8.91 -13.88 16.96
C LEU A 155 -7.83 -13.92 18.04
N ALA A 156 -6.93 -12.92 18.09
CA ALA A 156 -5.89 -12.89 19.12
C ALA A 156 -6.48 -12.69 20.53
N GLU A 157 -7.52 -11.86 20.66
CA GLU A 157 -8.28 -11.69 21.91
C GLU A 157 -9.09 -12.95 22.28
N GLU A 158 -9.77 -13.60 21.32
CA GLU A 158 -10.51 -14.87 21.50
C GLU A 158 -9.61 -16.01 21.96
N MET A 159 -8.44 -16.15 21.33
CA MET A 159 -7.53 -17.29 21.49
C MET A 159 -6.44 -17.05 22.55
N GLY A 160 -6.37 -15.86 23.15
CA GLY A 160 -5.41 -15.51 24.19
C GLY A 160 -3.97 -15.35 23.69
N ILE A 161 -3.79 -14.98 22.42
CA ILE A 161 -2.49 -14.88 21.74
C ILE A 161 -1.88 -13.50 21.95
N SER A 162 -0.55 -13.44 22.16
CA SER A 162 0.17 -12.17 22.16
C SER A 162 0.48 -11.78 20.71
N LEU A 163 -0.06 -10.65 20.25
CA LEU A 163 0.04 -10.21 18.85
C LEU A 163 0.60 -8.79 18.78
N VAL A 164 1.47 -8.51 17.81
CA VAL A 164 1.77 -7.14 17.35
C VAL A 164 1.53 -7.06 15.84
N LEU A 165 0.62 -6.18 15.44
CA LEU A 165 0.44 -5.75 14.05
C LEU A 165 1.30 -4.53 13.78
N SER A 166 1.91 -4.47 12.59
CA SER A 166 2.73 -3.33 12.19
C SER A 166 1.96 -2.03 11.95
N THR A 167 0.64 -2.08 11.78
CA THR A 167 -0.25 -0.92 11.49
C THR A 167 -1.63 -1.15 12.11
N GLU A 168 -2.38 -0.08 12.37
CA GLU A 168 -3.79 -0.23 12.73
C GLU A 168 -4.70 -0.46 11.51
N PRO A 169 -5.89 -1.08 11.65
CA PRO A 169 -6.80 -1.34 10.54
C PRO A 169 -7.29 -0.08 9.80
N GLY A 170 -6.59 0.29 8.73
CA GLY A 170 -6.87 1.47 7.90
C GLY A 170 -5.59 2.19 7.43
N GLU A 171 -4.48 2.01 8.14
CA GLU A 171 -3.13 2.43 7.73
C GLU A 171 -2.47 1.39 6.80
N PHE A 172 -1.23 1.65 6.39
CA PHE A 172 -0.42 0.79 5.52
C PHE A 172 0.97 0.55 6.14
N SER A 173 1.57 -0.64 5.96
CA SER A 173 2.97 -0.85 6.37
C SER A 173 3.92 -0.38 5.27
N HIS A 174 5.00 0.29 5.66
CA HIS A 174 5.87 1.00 4.74
C HIS A 174 7.32 0.52 4.75
N GLU A 175 7.84 0.26 3.55
CA GLU A 175 9.25 -0.02 3.28
C GLU A 175 10.06 1.29 3.19
N SER A 176 11.22 1.34 3.88
CA SER A 176 12.19 2.42 3.75
C SER A 176 13.46 1.93 3.05
N ALA A 177 13.81 2.58 1.94
CA ALA A 177 15.01 2.26 1.19
C ALA A 177 16.29 2.67 1.93
N ASP A 178 16.24 3.72 2.75
CA ASP A 178 17.37 4.19 3.55
C ASP A 178 17.72 3.22 4.70
N LEU A 179 16.70 2.55 5.24
CA LEU A 179 16.84 1.51 6.27
C LEU A 179 17.06 0.11 5.67
N ALA A 180 16.75 -0.06 4.38
CA ALA A 180 16.69 -1.33 3.65
C ALA A 180 15.84 -2.42 4.33
N ARG A 181 14.69 -2.02 4.89
CA ARG A 181 13.74 -2.85 5.69
C ARG A 181 12.36 -2.20 5.82
N GLY A 182 11.38 -2.94 6.32
CA GLY A 182 10.09 -2.40 6.79
C GLY A 182 10.25 -1.49 8.02
N ILE A 183 9.42 -0.44 8.15
CA ILE A 183 9.51 0.51 9.26
C ILE A 183 9.19 -0.14 10.62
N PHE A 184 8.19 -1.02 10.68
CA PHE A 184 7.92 -1.82 11.89
C PHE A 184 9.11 -2.72 12.23
N THR A 185 9.63 -3.45 11.23
CA THR A 185 10.82 -4.29 11.44
C THR A 185 12.04 -3.47 11.89
N ALA A 186 12.23 -2.24 11.42
CA ALA A 186 13.25 -1.34 11.94
C ALA A 186 13.07 -1.05 13.44
N GLY A 187 11.90 -0.57 13.85
CA GLY A 187 11.60 -0.25 15.25
C GLY A 187 11.65 -1.48 16.19
N LEU A 188 11.25 -2.65 15.70
CA LEU A 188 11.33 -3.92 16.41
C LEU A 188 12.79 -4.35 16.65
N LEU A 189 13.66 -4.18 15.64
CA LEU A 189 15.09 -4.46 15.76
C LEU A 189 15.81 -3.44 16.66
N GLU A 190 15.39 -2.17 16.65
CA GLU A 190 15.88 -1.17 17.62
C GLU A 190 15.46 -1.53 19.06
N ALA A 191 14.19 -1.89 19.28
CA ALA A 191 13.67 -2.32 20.59
C ALA A 191 14.41 -3.55 21.13
N LEU A 192 14.65 -4.56 20.30
CA LEU A 192 15.38 -5.78 20.66
C LEU A 192 16.85 -5.50 21.02
N ASN A 193 17.53 -4.60 20.31
CA ASN A 193 18.90 -4.18 20.66
C ASN A 193 18.95 -3.33 21.94
N TYR A 194 17.90 -2.54 22.20
CA TYR A 194 17.81 -1.63 23.35
C TYR A 194 17.48 -2.35 24.66
N PHE A 195 16.42 -3.16 24.68
CA PHE A 195 15.98 -3.89 25.88
C PHE A 195 16.67 -5.24 26.08
N GLN A 196 17.18 -5.85 25.01
CA GLN A 196 17.85 -7.15 25.04
C GLN A 196 17.01 -8.20 25.78
N LYS A 197 17.53 -8.86 26.83
CA LYS A 197 16.80 -9.87 27.60
C LYS A 197 15.75 -9.32 28.56
N ASP A 198 15.70 -7.99 28.78
CA ASP A 198 14.68 -7.31 29.59
C ASP A 198 13.42 -6.93 28.78
N ILE A 199 13.34 -7.31 27.49
CA ILE A 199 12.20 -7.02 26.62
C ILE A 199 10.94 -7.80 27.04
N ASN A 200 9.80 -7.10 27.15
CA ASN A 200 8.48 -7.66 27.43
C ASN A 200 7.41 -6.96 26.57
N LEU A 201 6.14 -7.39 26.64
CA LEU A 201 5.08 -6.79 25.82
C LEU A 201 4.79 -5.33 26.19
N GLU A 202 4.88 -4.95 27.46
CA GLU A 202 4.61 -3.58 27.90
C GLU A 202 5.67 -2.58 27.40
N ASN A 203 6.95 -2.96 27.45
CA ASN A 203 8.03 -2.09 26.98
C ASN A 203 8.17 -2.10 25.46
N LEU A 204 7.86 -3.22 24.78
CA LEU A 204 7.77 -3.29 23.33
C LEU A 204 6.60 -2.45 22.77
N ASP A 205 5.38 -2.60 23.31
CA ASP A 205 4.21 -1.81 22.88
C ASP A 205 4.48 -0.31 23.01
N ARG A 206 4.97 0.14 24.17
CA ARG A 206 5.33 1.54 24.42
C ARG A 206 6.38 2.03 23.43
N TYR A 207 7.47 1.28 23.27
CA TYR A 207 8.57 1.68 22.38
C TYR A 207 8.10 1.79 20.92
N LEU A 208 7.36 0.81 20.41
CA LEU A 208 6.87 0.84 19.04
C LEU A 208 5.86 1.98 18.82
N ARG A 209 4.96 2.26 19.78
CA ARG A 209 4.00 3.37 19.69
C ARG A 209 4.66 4.74 19.57
N ASP A 210 5.73 4.97 20.32
CA ASP A 210 6.47 6.23 20.24
C ASP A 210 7.37 6.27 18.98
N ARG A 211 8.02 5.14 18.64
CA ARG A 211 9.10 5.08 17.64
C ARG A 211 8.65 4.90 16.19
N LEU A 212 7.56 4.18 15.91
CA LEU A 212 7.12 3.97 14.52
C LEU A 212 6.59 5.25 13.86
N PRO A 213 5.81 6.12 14.53
CA PRO A 213 5.48 7.44 14.00
C PRO A 213 6.73 8.29 13.74
N GLU A 214 7.69 8.31 14.67
CA GLU A 214 8.96 9.04 14.51
C GLU A 214 9.78 8.54 13.31
N LEU A 215 9.90 7.21 13.14
CA LEU A 215 10.56 6.59 11.98
C LEU A 215 9.82 6.88 10.67
N SER A 216 8.48 6.94 10.71
CA SER A 216 7.64 7.27 9.55
C SER A 216 7.88 8.70 9.10
N GLU A 217 7.84 9.66 10.03
CA GLU A 217 8.15 11.07 9.76
C GLU A 217 9.60 11.23 9.25
N HIS A 218 10.58 10.61 9.94
CA HIS A 218 12.00 10.71 9.58
C HIS A 218 12.32 10.15 8.18
N HIS A 219 11.66 9.06 7.77
CA HIS A 219 11.82 8.45 6.44
C HIS A 219 10.76 8.86 5.42
N TRP A 220 10.00 9.93 5.69
CA TRP A 220 9.03 10.53 4.78
C TRP A 220 8.05 9.48 4.24
N ARG A 221 7.42 8.76 5.17
CA ARG A 221 6.30 7.84 4.95
C ARG A 221 5.06 8.35 5.69
N PRO A 222 3.85 7.95 5.24
CA PRO A 222 2.65 8.08 6.07
C PRO A 222 2.88 7.46 7.45
N VAL A 223 2.26 8.05 8.48
CA VAL A 223 2.35 7.55 9.86
C VAL A 223 1.86 6.10 9.91
N GLN A 224 2.59 5.30 10.68
CA GLN A 224 2.34 3.88 10.89
C GLN A 224 2.21 3.64 12.41
N THR A 225 1.03 3.23 12.86
CA THR A 225 0.64 3.11 14.27
C THR A 225 0.50 1.62 14.64
N PRO A 226 1.37 1.06 15.49
CA PRO A 226 1.31 -0.37 15.82
C PRO A 226 0.13 -0.71 16.73
N VAL A 227 -0.38 -1.95 16.59
CA VAL A 227 -1.43 -2.50 17.45
C VAL A 227 -0.94 -3.77 18.14
N THR A 228 -0.73 -3.69 19.45
CA THR A 228 -0.45 -4.84 20.31
C THR A 228 -1.72 -5.36 20.96
N ILE A 229 -1.94 -6.68 20.94
CA ILE A 229 -2.88 -7.39 21.80
C ILE A 229 -2.08 -8.07 22.92
N ILE A 230 -2.42 -7.73 24.17
CA ILE A 230 -1.78 -8.28 25.37
C ILE A 230 -2.85 -9.09 26.12
N PRO A 231 -2.81 -10.44 26.09
CA PRO A 231 -3.93 -11.27 26.55
C PRO A 231 -4.11 -11.32 28.07
N SER A 232 -3.11 -10.86 28.85
CA SER A 232 -3.25 -10.70 30.31
C SER A 232 -2.22 -9.71 30.89
N PRO A 233 -2.47 -9.10 32.06
CA PRO A 233 -1.47 -8.31 32.79
C PRO A 233 -0.20 -9.10 33.14
N GLN A 234 -0.30 -10.43 33.25
CA GLN A 234 0.83 -11.32 33.42
C GLN A 234 1.68 -11.39 32.14
N ALA A 235 1.05 -11.60 30.97
CA ALA A 235 1.74 -11.61 29.68
C ALA A 235 2.45 -10.28 29.39
N ALA A 236 1.85 -9.14 29.80
CA ALA A 236 2.45 -7.80 29.66
C ALA A 236 3.91 -7.72 30.17
N LEU A 237 4.16 -8.34 31.32
CA LEU A 237 5.41 -8.21 32.08
C LEU A 237 6.38 -9.39 31.91
N GLN A 238 5.93 -10.52 31.35
CA GLN A 238 6.79 -11.69 31.13
C GLN A 238 7.83 -11.42 30.04
N PRO A 239 9.13 -11.72 30.25
CA PRO A 239 10.16 -11.52 29.24
C PRO A 239 9.87 -12.29 27.95
N LEU A 240 10.01 -11.65 26.79
CA LEU A 240 9.76 -12.29 25.48
C LEU A 240 10.94 -13.14 25.00
N LEU A 241 12.12 -13.01 25.63
CA LEU A 241 13.33 -13.80 25.37
C LEU A 241 13.72 -14.66 26.59
N PRO A 242 14.49 -15.75 26.38
CA PRO A 242 14.92 -16.63 27.46
C PRO A 242 15.76 -15.89 28.51
N GLN A 243 15.40 -16.10 29.77
CA GLN A 243 16.22 -15.67 30.89
C GLN A 243 17.31 -16.72 31.18
N PRO A 244 18.50 -16.33 31.66
CA PRO A 244 19.41 -17.31 32.25
C PRO A 244 18.70 -17.99 33.42
N GLU A 245 18.82 -19.32 33.52
CA GLU A 245 18.38 -20.05 34.71
C GLU A 245 19.13 -19.47 35.92
N ARG A 246 18.39 -18.89 36.87
CA ARG A 246 18.98 -18.56 38.18
C ARG A 246 19.31 -19.89 38.84
N GLU A 247 20.60 -20.15 39.06
CA GLU A 247 21.01 -21.18 40.00
C GLU A 247 20.24 -20.95 41.31
N ASN A 248 19.59 -22.00 41.83
CA ASN A 248 18.89 -21.89 43.12
C ASN A 248 19.92 -21.52 44.18
N ASP A 249 19.76 -20.35 44.79
CA ASP A 249 20.63 -19.85 45.85
C ASP A 249 20.80 -20.94 46.92
N LEU A 250 22.03 -21.42 47.10
CA LEU A 250 22.39 -22.53 47.98
C LEU A 250 22.41 -22.09 49.45
N TRP A 251 21.27 -21.59 49.92
CA TRP A 251 20.97 -21.27 51.31
C TRP A 251 19.79 -22.10 51.80
N GLN A 252 19.91 -23.43 51.66
CA GLN A 252 19.19 -24.36 52.53
C GLN A 252 19.65 -24.12 53.97
N LEU A 253 18.95 -23.25 54.68
CA LEU A 253 19.03 -23.20 56.14
C LEU A 253 18.40 -24.48 56.69
N ASP A 254 19.22 -25.29 57.35
CA ASP A 254 18.80 -26.56 57.97
C ASP A 254 17.56 -26.36 58.85
N GLY A 255 16.46 -26.99 58.46
CA GLY A 255 15.19 -26.85 59.17
C GLY A 255 15.20 -27.59 60.50
N ASN A 256 14.73 -26.94 61.58
CA ASN A 256 14.37 -27.66 62.80
C ASN A 256 13.33 -26.93 63.66
N VAL A 257 12.48 -27.73 64.33
CA VAL A 257 11.47 -27.42 65.36
C VAL A 257 10.31 -26.44 65.01
N PRO A 258 9.09 -26.62 65.60
CA PRO A 258 7.88 -26.73 64.77
C PRO A 258 6.63 -26.00 65.32
N ASP A 259 5.46 -26.34 64.76
CA ASP A 259 4.08 -26.28 65.30
C ASP A 259 3.82 -25.42 66.55
N THR A 260 2.95 -24.41 66.42
CA THR A 260 1.60 -24.40 67.07
C THR A 260 0.79 -23.14 66.74
N VAL A 261 -0.53 -23.24 66.96
CA VAL A 261 -1.60 -22.20 67.05
C VAL A 261 -1.76 -21.22 65.87
N GLU A 262 -2.90 -21.08 65.18
CA GLU A 262 -4.35 -21.11 65.52
C GLU A 262 -4.98 -19.70 65.66
N ALA A 263 -6.21 -19.59 65.14
CA ALA A 263 -7.22 -18.55 65.40
C ALA A 263 -7.03 -17.10 64.88
N LEU A 264 -8.02 -16.72 64.06
CA LEU A 264 -8.83 -15.49 64.13
C LEU A 264 -8.11 -14.12 64.04
N ALA A 265 -8.28 -13.30 62.99
CA ALA A 265 -9.48 -12.76 62.32
C ALA A 265 -9.98 -11.40 62.84
N VAL A 266 -10.32 -10.54 61.87
CA VAL A 266 -11.40 -9.52 61.93
C VAL A 266 -11.11 -8.22 62.71
N ASN A 267 -10.71 -7.23 61.89
CA ASN A 267 -11.34 -5.89 61.77
C ASN A 267 -10.78 -4.67 62.54
N SER A 268 -11.13 -3.51 61.97
CA SER A 268 -11.31 -2.18 62.59
C SER A 268 -10.11 -1.50 63.27
N GLN A 269 -10.01 -0.17 63.28
CA GLN A 269 -10.40 0.91 62.35
C GLN A 269 -9.81 2.22 62.93
N ALA A 270 -10.01 3.35 62.25
CA ALA A 270 -9.69 4.71 62.75
C ALA A 270 -8.17 5.00 62.80
N GLU A 271 -7.70 6.13 62.23
CA GLU A 271 -7.53 7.44 62.89
C GLU A 271 -6.29 7.52 63.81
N SER A 272 -5.54 8.61 63.91
CA SER A 272 -5.56 9.90 63.18
C SER A 272 -4.23 10.65 63.44
N ASN A 273 -3.86 11.59 62.55
CA ASN A 273 -2.94 12.73 62.75
C ASN A 273 -1.69 12.56 63.64
N GLY A 274 -0.49 12.62 63.03
CA GLY A 274 0.79 12.64 63.76
C GLY A 274 1.95 13.30 63.00
N THR A 275 1.95 14.63 62.87
CA THR A 275 3.10 15.39 62.31
C THR A 275 4.32 15.34 63.24
N GLY A 276 5.51 15.03 62.72
CA GLY A 276 6.74 14.97 63.53
C GLY A 276 8.04 15.05 62.72
N THR A 277 8.43 16.26 62.29
CA THR A 277 9.70 16.51 61.58
C THR A 277 10.88 16.56 62.55
N ILE A 278 11.75 15.54 62.56
CA ILE A 278 13.07 15.61 63.23
C ILE A 278 14.14 14.87 62.41
N ALA A 279 15.23 15.59 62.13
CA ALA A 279 16.57 15.09 61.77
C ALA A 279 17.56 15.67 62.82
N PRO A 280 18.88 15.35 62.90
CA PRO A 280 19.73 14.79 61.82
C PRO A 280 21.00 13.95 62.24
N THR A 281 21.87 13.67 61.24
CA THR A 281 23.37 13.60 61.31
C THR A 281 24.11 12.40 61.95
N ALA A 282 25.30 12.13 61.35
CA ALA A 282 26.46 11.34 61.83
C ALA A 282 26.43 9.81 61.57
N VAL A 283 27.54 9.10 61.37
CA VAL A 283 29.00 9.40 61.49
C VAL A 283 29.76 8.90 60.23
N SER A 284 30.97 9.38 59.96
CA SER A 284 31.89 8.88 58.92
C SER A 284 33.25 8.44 59.51
N THR A 285 33.82 7.31 59.06
CA THR A 285 35.24 6.82 59.13
C THR A 285 35.26 5.34 58.64
N LEU A 286 36.35 4.69 58.15
CA LEU A 286 37.78 5.01 58.04
C LEU A 286 38.50 4.19 56.91
N GLU A 287 39.13 4.89 55.94
CA GLU A 287 40.37 4.59 55.17
C GLU A 287 40.70 3.19 54.51
N ARG A 288 41.95 3.07 54.00
CA ARG A 288 42.37 2.39 52.74
C ARG A 288 43.86 1.96 52.76
N PRO A 289 44.25 0.89 52.04
CA PRO A 289 45.44 0.91 51.14
C PRO A 289 45.08 0.37 49.73
N THR A 290 45.49 0.89 48.55
CA THR A 290 46.84 1.18 47.96
C THR A 290 47.67 -0.10 47.71
N ALA A 291 48.44 -0.27 46.63
CA ALA A 291 48.98 0.57 45.53
C ALA A 291 49.30 -0.33 44.29
N SER A 292 49.59 0.08 43.03
CA SER A 292 49.58 1.33 42.22
C SER A 292 49.93 0.92 40.73
N ILE A 293 50.52 1.80 39.89
CA ILE A 293 51.21 1.51 38.58
C ILE A 293 50.26 1.29 37.36
N VAL A 294 50.39 1.91 36.16
CA VAL A 294 51.15 3.10 35.67
C VAL A 294 50.54 3.66 34.35
N SER A 295 50.96 4.85 33.91
CA SER A 295 50.63 5.51 32.60
C SER A 295 51.90 6.17 32.01
N PRO A 296 51.95 6.83 30.81
CA PRO A 296 50.90 7.15 29.81
C PRO A 296 51.33 6.98 28.32
N THR A 297 50.55 7.50 27.31
CA THR A 297 50.98 8.54 26.31
C THR A 297 50.15 8.61 25.00
N LYS A 298 49.67 9.84 24.66
CA LYS A 298 49.21 10.41 23.36
C LYS A 298 47.91 9.98 22.65
N VAL A 299 47.31 11.01 22.02
CA VAL A 299 46.17 11.04 21.07
C VAL A 299 46.67 11.66 19.73
N PRO A 300 45.97 11.52 18.58
CA PRO A 300 44.83 12.38 18.20
C PRO A 300 43.61 11.59 17.65
N ALA A 301 42.33 11.95 17.80
CA ALA A 301 41.60 13.23 17.89
C ALA A 301 41.00 13.73 16.55
N VAL A 302 39.70 13.49 16.38
CA VAL A 302 38.74 14.19 15.49
C VAL A 302 37.45 14.41 16.31
N ASN A 303 36.70 15.48 16.07
CA ASN A 303 35.74 16.03 17.03
C ASN A 303 34.27 15.65 16.75
N ASN A 304 33.52 15.33 17.80
CA ASN A 304 32.05 15.37 17.83
C ASN A 304 31.59 16.44 18.84
N ASN A 305 31.15 17.61 18.37
CA ASN A 305 30.59 18.69 19.20
C ASN A 305 29.22 19.10 18.66
N ALA A 306 28.13 18.50 19.16
CA ALA A 306 26.75 18.90 18.84
C ALA A 306 25.72 18.44 19.91
N LEU A 307 25.98 18.70 21.19
CA LEU A 307 24.98 18.57 22.26
C LEU A 307 24.96 19.84 23.11
N THR A 308 23.95 20.68 22.88
CA THR A 308 23.59 21.83 23.72
C THR A 308 22.12 21.71 24.06
N ALA A 309 21.80 21.54 25.33
CA ALA A 309 20.41 21.54 25.81
C ALA A 309 19.76 22.91 25.57
N TYR A 310 18.42 22.91 25.44
CA TYR A 310 17.62 24.12 25.34
C TYR A 310 16.65 24.17 26.52
N ASP A 311 16.84 25.12 27.42
CA ASP A 311 15.98 25.27 28.60
C ASP A 311 14.58 25.77 28.21
N SER A 312 13.54 25.13 28.76
CA SER A 312 12.16 25.57 28.64
C SER A 312 11.78 26.47 29.84
N PRO A 313 11.22 27.68 29.62
CA PRO A 313 10.70 28.51 30.71
C PRO A 313 9.36 27.97 31.24
N ASP A 314 9.15 28.10 32.56
CA ASP A 314 7.98 27.59 33.28
C ASP A 314 6.62 28.08 32.76
N SER A 315 5.57 27.28 32.99
CA SER A 315 4.18 27.74 32.97
C SER A 315 3.32 26.99 34.00
N PRO A 316 2.36 27.67 34.67
CA PRO A 316 1.70 27.15 35.88
C PRO A 316 0.58 26.13 35.59
N PRO A 317 0.21 25.29 36.59
CA PRO A 317 -0.71 24.18 36.37
C PRO A 317 -2.19 24.60 36.33
N GLY A 318 -2.94 23.98 35.41
CA GLY A 318 -4.36 23.65 35.64
C GLY A 318 -5.41 24.27 34.71
N LYS A 319 -5.68 23.60 33.57
CA LYS A 319 -7.03 23.30 33.04
C LYS A 319 -6.92 22.39 31.80
N LYS A 320 -7.82 21.39 31.67
CA LYS A 320 -7.91 20.55 30.47
C LYS A 320 -8.59 21.33 29.33
N PRO A 321 -8.08 21.30 28.08
CA PRO A 321 -8.70 22.00 26.96
C PRO A 321 -9.94 21.26 26.45
N THR A 322 -11.12 21.88 26.55
CA THR A 322 -12.42 21.28 26.20
C THR A 322 -12.74 21.37 24.70
N TRP A 323 -11.86 20.85 23.83
CA TRP A 323 -12.12 20.82 22.38
C TRP A 323 -13.06 19.67 21.97
N GLN A 324 -13.02 18.55 22.70
CA GLN A 324 -13.81 17.33 22.46
C GLN A 324 -15.34 17.53 22.49
N VAL A 325 -15.85 18.65 23.03
CA VAL A 325 -17.29 18.95 23.09
C VAL A 325 -17.81 19.64 21.81
N LEU A 326 -16.94 20.32 21.04
CA LEU A 326 -17.37 21.09 19.86
C LEU A 326 -17.68 20.21 18.63
N LEU A 327 -17.05 19.04 18.51
CA LEU A 327 -17.32 18.08 17.42
C LEU A 327 -18.76 17.53 17.44
N LEU A 328 -19.38 17.44 18.62
CA LEU A 328 -20.75 16.91 18.77
C LEU A 328 -21.86 17.87 18.32
N ILE A 329 -21.55 19.15 18.08
CA ILE A 329 -22.55 20.16 17.64
C ILE A 329 -22.53 20.33 16.11
N ALA A 330 -21.44 20.01 15.43
CA ALA A 330 -21.37 20.05 13.97
C ALA A 330 -22.18 18.93 13.29
N GLY A 331 -22.17 17.72 13.85
CA GLY A 331 -22.82 16.54 13.25
C GLY A 331 -24.36 16.60 13.18
N SER A 332 -25.01 17.32 14.09
CA SER A 332 -26.48 17.35 14.19
C SER A 332 -27.17 18.12 13.05
N LEU A 333 -26.49 19.08 12.44
CA LEU A 333 -27.01 19.86 11.30
C LEU A 333 -26.99 19.08 9.99
N ALA A 334 -26.00 18.20 9.78
CA ALA A 334 -25.93 17.34 8.60
C ALA A 334 -27.08 16.31 8.57
N ILE A 335 -27.39 15.72 9.73
CA ILE A 335 -28.49 14.75 9.89
C ILE A 335 -29.85 15.42 9.60
N PHE A 336 -30.05 16.66 10.04
CA PHE A 336 -31.29 17.40 9.78
C PHE A 336 -31.47 17.74 8.29
N ALA A 337 -30.39 18.07 7.58
CA ALA A 337 -30.43 18.31 6.13
C ALA A 337 -30.80 17.03 5.35
N ALA A 338 -30.21 15.89 5.73
CA ALA A 338 -30.53 14.59 5.12
C ALA A 338 -32.00 14.18 5.35
N ALA A 339 -32.53 14.39 6.55
CA ALA A 339 -33.93 14.10 6.88
C ALA A 339 -34.93 14.94 6.06
N VAL A 340 -34.64 16.23 5.83
CA VAL A 340 -35.49 17.09 4.99
C VAL A 340 -35.42 16.67 3.52
N PHE A 341 -34.26 16.28 3.01
CA PHE A 341 -34.11 15.80 1.63
C PHE A 341 -34.86 14.48 1.39
N ALA A 342 -34.81 13.55 2.35
CA ALA A 342 -35.59 12.30 2.31
C ALA A 342 -37.11 12.55 2.35
N ALA A 343 -37.57 13.52 3.14
CA ALA A 343 -38.99 13.87 3.21
C ALA A 343 -39.53 14.44 1.88
N VAL A 344 -38.73 15.23 1.15
CA VAL A 344 -39.11 15.74 -0.18
C VAL A 344 -39.16 14.62 -1.22
N LEU A 345 -38.19 13.69 -1.21
CA LEU A 345 -38.15 12.55 -2.14
C LEU A 345 -39.23 11.47 -1.89
N LEU A 346 -39.81 11.43 -0.68
CA LEU A 346 -40.90 10.51 -0.33
C LEU A 346 -42.30 11.15 -0.44
N GLY A 347 -42.41 12.48 -0.46
CA GLY A 347 -43.68 13.20 -0.47
C GLY A 347 -44.37 13.31 -1.84
N ASP A 348 -43.65 13.16 -2.95
CA ASP A 348 -44.17 13.44 -4.30
C ASP A 348 -44.59 12.17 -5.08
N ARG A 349 -44.96 11.11 -4.36
CA ARG A 349 -45.21 9.77 -4.94
C ARG A 349 -46.68 9.47 -5.28
N ASP A 350 -47.61 10.37 -4.94
CA ASP A 350 -49.05 10.25 -5.20
C ASP A 350 -49.49 11.01 -6.47
N ARG A 351 -48.88 10.72 -7.63
CA ARG A 351 -49.34 11.25 -8.93
C ARG A 351 -48.91 10.44 -10.16
N LEU A 352 -49.38 9.20 -10.25
CA LEU A 352 -49.42 8.44 -11.52
C LEU A 352 -50.86 8.38 -12.04
N PRO A 353 -51.14 8.82 -13.29
CA PRO A 353 -52.41 8.53 -13.95
C PRO A 353 -52.42 7.08 -14.47
N GLU A 354 -53.60 6.47 -14.55
CA GLU A 354 -53.78 5.12 -15.09
C GLU A 354 -53.53 5.06 -16.60
N GLU A 355 -52.74 4.09 -17.07
CA GLU A 355 -52.84 3.65 -18.47
C GLU A 355 -54.09 2.78 -18.64
N THR A 356 -54.91 3.10 -19.64
CA THR A 356 -55.99 2.22 -20.11
C THR A 356 -55.83 1.96 -21.61
N SER A 357 -56.18 0.74 -22.04
CA SER A 357 -55.85 0.19 -23.36
C SER A 357 -56.51 0.89 -24.56
N ALA A 358 -55.82 0.79 -25.71
CA ALA A 358 -56.16 1.40 -27.00
C ALA A 358 -57.48 0.95 -27.66
N ASP A 359 -58.01 1.83 -28.53
CA ASP A 359 -58.52 1.49 -29.87
C ASP A 359 -58.45 2.75 -30.80
N PRO A 360 -58.36 2.65 -32.16
CA PRO A 360 -57.89 3.76 -33.01
C PRO A 360 -58.96 4.45 -33.89
N ALA A 361 -58.83 5.78 -34.13
CA ALA A 361 -59.44 6.45 -35.29
C ALA A 361 -58.86 7.85 -35.66
N ARG A 362 -58.67 8.07 -36.99
CA ARG A 362 -58.97 9.31 -37.75
C ARG A 362 -58.07 10.58 -37.66
N THR A 363 -57.06 10.60 -38.54
CA THR A 363 -56.71 11.65 -39.54
C THR A 363 -57.22 13.12 -39.41
N THR A 364 -56.28 14.08 -39.29
CA THR A 364 -56.19 15.38 -40.04
C THR A 364 -54.77 15.99 -39.85
N VAL A 365 -53.92 16.16 -40.88
CA VAL A 365 -53.77 17.31 -41.82
C VAL A 365 -53.03 18.54 -41.23
N SER A 366 -51.90 18.91 -41.86
CA SER A 366 -51.01 20.07 -41.57
C SER A 366 -51.53 21.41 -42.16
N PRO A 367 -50.93 22.60 -41.88
CA PRO A 367 -49.74 23.06 -42.63
C PRO A 367 -48.76 24.09 -41.97
N ILE A 368 -47.49 24.06 -42.44
CA ILE A 368 -46.59 25.16 -42.91
C ILE A 368 -46.62 26.56 -42.23
N THR A 369 -45.44 27.11 -41.85
CA THR A 369 -44.98 28.51 -42.14
C THR A 369 -43.47 28.70 -41.86
N GLU A 370 -42.79 29.44 -42.75
CA GLU A 370 -41.42 30.02 -42.72
C GLU A 370 -41.52 31.46 -43.33
N PRO A 371 -40.47 32.32 -43.34
CA PRO A 371 -39.35 32.55 -42.42
C PRO A 371 -39.45 34.01 -41.84
N PRO A 372 -38.41 34.92 -41.77
CA PRO A 372 -37.46 35.33 -42.83
C PRO A 372 -35.98 35.51 -42.37
N LEU A 373 -35.12 35.95 -43.32
CA LEU A 373 -33.68 36.28 -43.16
C LEU A 373 -33.43 37.80 -43.07
N ASP A 374 -32.26 38.19 -42.54
CA ASP A 374 -31.31 39.20 -43.07
C ASP A 374 -30.08 39.34 -42.13
N SER A 375 -28.91 39.91 -42.46
CA SER A 375 -28.05 39.84 -43.67
C SER A 375 -26.80 40.74 -43.48
N ASP A 376 -25.57 40.26 -43.70
CA ASP A 376 -24.49 41.07 -44.35
C ASP A 376 -23.27 40.20 -44.77
N VAL A 377 -22.36 40.75 -45.60
CA VAL A 377 -21.38 40.02 -46.44
C VAL A 377 -20.00 40.69 -46.51
N THR A 378 -18.91 39.90 -46.68
CA THR A 378 -17.69 40.34 -47.42
C THR A 378 -16.87 39.13 -47.95
N GLU A 379 -15.93 39.37 -48.88
CA GLU A 379 -15.58 38.41 -49.95
C GLU A 379 -14.22 37.67 -49.84
N VAL A 380 -14.24 36.32 -49.92
CA VAL A 380 -13.76 35.47 -51.06
C VAL A 380 -12.68 36.07 -51.99
N PRO A 381 -11.52 35.41 -52.25
CA PRO A 381 -11.40 34.16 -53.05
C PRO A 381 -10.56 33.04 -52.38
N ALA A 382 -10.86 31.74 -52.50
CA ALA A 382 -10.96 30.87 -53.70
C ALA A 382 -9.59 30.61 -54.37
N ASN A 383 -9.18 29.38 -54.73
CA ASN A 383 -9.88 28.09 -54.84
C ASN A 383 -8.86 26.94 -54.52
N SER A 384 -9.15 25.63 -54.37
CA SER A 384 -10.26 24.79 -54.88
C SER A 384 -10.49 23.50 -54.05
N ASN A 385 -11.52 22.74 -54.47
CA ASN A 385 -11.84 21.31 -54.26
C ASN A 385 -10.65 20.34 -53.99
N GLN A 386 -10.83 19.16 -53.34
CA GLN A 386 -12.02 18.28 -53.39
C GLN A 386 -12.19 17.36 -52.15
N THR A 387 -13.41 16.89 -51.90
CA THR A 387 -13.83 16.13 -50.69
C THR A 387 -13.49 14.63 -50.75
N ILE A 388 -13.19 14.01 -49.59
CA ILE A 388 -13.09 12.55 -49.40
C ILE A 388 -13.95 12.11 -48.19
N PRO A 389 -14.96 11.24 -48.36
CA PRO A 389 -15.64 10.53 -47.27
C PRO A 389 -14.99 9.15 -46.97
N ALA A 390 -15.48 8.46 -45.93
CA ALA A 390 -14.95 7.18 -45.47
C ALA A 390 -15.23 5.99 -46.42
N PRO A 391 -14.44 4.90 -46.34
CA PRO A 391 -14.71 3.64 -47.03
C PRO A 391 -15.55 2.67 -46.17
N GLU A 392 -16.60 2.10 -46.77
CA GLU A 392 -17.32 0.93 -46.28
C GLU A 392 -16.98 -0.29 -47.18
N ALA A 393 -17.25 -1.52 -46.72
CA ALA A 393 -16.77 -2.75 -47.36
C ALA A 393 -17.65 -3.27 -48.51
N THR A 394 -17.07 -4.04 -49.45
CA THR A 394 -17.83 -4.98 -50.28
C THR A 394 -16.95 -6.12 -50.84
N GLU A 395 -17.50 -7.33 -50.94
CA GLU A 395 -16.95 -8.49 -51.65
C GLU A 395 -17.46 -8.53 -53.11
N VAL A 396 -16.68 -9.06 -54.07
CA VAL A 396 -17.24 -9.70 -55.29
C VAL A 396 -16.30 -10.78 -55.88
N PRO A 397 -16.78 -11.99 -56.26
CA PRO A 397 -16.07 -13.01 -57.07
C PRO A 397 -16.55 -13.01 -58.55
N PRO A 398 -16.52 -14.13 -59.33
CA PRO A 398 -15.41 -14.96 -59.85
C PRO A 398 -15.33 -14.96 -61.41
N THR A 399 -14.50 -15.79 -62.05
CA THR A 399 -14.56 -16.11 -63.51
C THR A 399 -14.00 -17.51 -63.83
N VAL A 400 -14.49 -18.17 -64.90
CA VAL A 400 -14.19 -19.58 -65.29
C VAL A 400 -14.07 -19.75 -66.82
N SER A 401 -13.09 -20.54 -67.28
CA SER A 401 -13.01 -21.33 -68.55
C SER A 401 -11.63 -22.03 -68.56
N GLU A 402 -11.39 -23.33 -68.77
CA GLU A 402 -11.94 -24.39 -69.66
C GLU A 402 -11.38 -24.39 -71.09
N ILE A 403 -10.70 -25.49 -71.48
CA ILE A 403 -10.63 -26.11 -72.83
C ILE A 403 -9.90 -27.49 -72.75
N ALA A 404 -10.08 -28.35 -73.76
CA ALA A 404 -9.92 -29.82 -73.71
C ALA A 404 -8.54 -30.38 -74.21
N PRO A 405 -8.26 -31.71 -74.07
CA PRO A 405 -6.93 -32.31 -74.31
C PRO A 405 -6.75 -32.95 -75.71
N SER A 406 -5.54 -33.49 -75.98
CA SER A 406 -5.19 -34.21 -77.23
C SER A 406 -4.42 -35.52 -76.98
N ARG A 407 -4.43 -36.44 -77.97
CA ARG A 407 -3.81 -37.77 -77.96
C ARG A 407 -3.23 -38.13 -79.35
N GLY A 408 -2.07 -38.80 -79.38
CA GLY A 408 -1.42 -39.35 -80.59
C GLY A 408 0.10 -39.11 -80.53
N ALA A 409 1.04 -40.04 -80.30
CA ALA A 409 1.22 -41.48 -80.64
C ALA A 409 2.10 -41.71 -81.88
N THR A 410 3.37 -42.13 -81.65
CA THR A 410 4.04 -43.33 -82.22
C THR A 410 5.45 -43.46 -81.62
N ASP A 411 5.84 -44.71 -81.32
CA ASP A 411 7.17 -45.38 -81.27
C ASP A 411 8.46 -44.51 -81.37
N ASN A 412 9.56 -44.80 -80.65
CA ASN A 412 10.16 -46.14 -80.50
C ASN A 412 11.10 -46.23 -79.25
N ALA A 413 11.64 -47.41 -78.95
CA ALA A 413 12.28 -47.73 -77.65
C ALA A 413 13.81 -47.46 -77.53
N THR A 414 14.27 -47.15 -76.31
CA THR A 414 15.61 -47.43 -75.76
C THR A 414 15.56 -47.38 -74.23
N VAL A 415 16.36 -48.21 -73.54
CA VAL A 415 16.32 -48.37 -72.07
C VAL A 415 17.51 -47.67 -71.38
N ALA A 416 17.21 -46.79 -70.42
CA ALA A 416 18.14 -46.19 -69.46
C ALA A 416 17.36 -45.78 -68.18
N PRO A 417 17.99 -45.64 -66.99
CA PRO A 417 17.27 -45.70 -65.70
C PRO A 417 16.55 -44.41 -65.28
N SER A 418 15.64 -44.57 -64.32
CA SER A 418 14.81 -43.52 -63.73
C SER A 418 15.61 -42.36 -63.10
N PRO A 419 15.07 -41.13 -63.10
CA PRO A 419 15.54 -40.09 -62.19
C PRO A 419 15.27 -40.49 -60.72
N PRO A 420 16.04 -39.97 -59.75
CA PRO A 420 15.76 -40.18 -58.33
C PRO A 420 14.41 -39.57 -57.93
N PRO A 421 13.74 -40.09 -56.88
CA PRO A 421 12.54 -39.46 -56.34
C PRO A 421 12.87 -38.08 -55.75
N ASN A 422 11.83 -37.25 -55.59
CA ASN A 422 11.92 -35.94 -54.93
C ASN A 422 12.63 -36.04 -53.57
N PRO A 423 13.36 -34.99 -53.14
CA PRO A 423 13.91 -34.92 -51.79
C PRO A 423 12.77 -34.92 -50.77
N THR A 424 12.55 -36.06 -50.13
CA THR A 424 11.71 -36.17 -48.93
C THR A 424 12.23 -35.19 -47.88
N ALA A 425 11.33 -34.35 -47.33
CA ALA A 425 11.69 -33.46 -46.23
C ALA A 425 12.34 -34.28 -45.10
N SER A 426 13.51 -33.83 -44.63
CA SER A 426 14.27 -34.56 -43.63
C SER A 426 13.47 -34.64 -42.31
N PRO A 427 13.39 -35.79 -41.63
CA PRO A 427 12.61 -35.93 -40.39
C PRO A 427 13.04 -34.92 -39.31
N ALA A 428 14.30 -34.48 -39.32
CA ALA A 428 14.78 -33.40 -38.45
C ALA A 428 14.02 -32.08 -38.67
N SER A 429 13.72 -31.71 -39.92
CA SER A 429 13.01 -30.46 -40.23
C SER A 429 11.54 -30.47 -39.79
N THR A 430 10.91 -31.64 -39.76
CA THR A 430 9.55 -31.83 -39.22
C THR A 430 9.55 -31.68 -37.70
N ALA A 431 10.50 -32.34 -37.00
CA ALA A 431 10.61 -32.25 -35.54
C ALA A 431 10.89 -30.82 -35.05
N THR A 432 11.77 -30.07 -35.74
CA THR A 432 12.02 -28.65 -35.41
C THR A 432 10.78 -27.78 -35.67
N LEU A 433 10.00 -28.06 -36.73
CA LEU A 433 8.73 -27.35 -36.97
C LEU A 433 7.72 -27.61 -35.86
N GLU A 434 7.63 -28.83 -35.35
CA GLU A 434 6.71 -29.21 -34.27
C GLU A 434 7.11 -28.55 -32.94
N ALA A 435 8.40 -28.61 -32.55
CA ALA A 435 8.92 -27.92 -31.37
C ALA A 435 8.67 -26.39 -31.41
N ASN A 436 8.82 -25.76 -32.58
CA ASN A 436 8.58 -24.33 -32.74
C ASN A 436 7.07 -23.96 -32.66
N ARG A 437 6.16 -24.90 -32.97
CA ARG A 437 4.72 -24.73 -32.70
C ARG A 437 4.40 -24.83 -31.22
N GLU A 438 5.04 -25.75 -30.50
CA GLU A 438 4.86 -25.87 -29.04
C GLU A 438 5.35 -24.61 -28.30
N LEU A 439 6.46 -24.00 -28.75
CA LEU A 439 6.92 -22.70 -28.26
C LEU A 439 5.88 -21.59 -28.43
N LEU A 440 5.28 -21.45 -29.63
CA LEU A 440 4.24 -20.46 -29.92
C LEU A 440 2.94 -20.72 -29.12
N ASN A 441 2.53 -21.98 -28.99
CA ASN A 441 1.36 -22.36 -28.21
C ASN A 441 1.57 -22.08 -26.72
N ARG A 442 2.73 -22.45 -26.16
CA ARG A 442 3.08 -22.22 -24.75
C ARG A 442 3.22 -20.73 -24.44
N ALA A 443 3.85 -19.95 -25.33
CA ALA A 443 3.90 -18.49 -25.20
C ALA A 443 2.51 -17.86 -25.09
N THR A 444 1.52 -18.40 -25.82
CA THR A 444 0.15 -17.89 -25.85
C THR A 444 -0.61 -18.11 -24.52
N THR A 445 -0.24 -19.08 -23.68
CA THR A 445 -0.93 -19.30 -22.39
C THR A 445 -0.67 -18.17 -21.39
N TYR A 446 0.51 -17.54 -21.42
CA TYR A 446 0.85 -16.39 -20.58
C TYR A 446 0.04 -15.11 -20.91
N ILE A 447 -0.65 -15.08 -22.05
CA ILE A 447 -1.37 -13.91 -22.57
C ILE A 447 -2.83 -13.84 -22.04
N GLN A 448 -3.29 -14.84 -21.28
CA GLN A 448 -4.66 -14.88 -20.74
C GLN A 448 -4.98 -13.83 -19.67
N SER A 449 -4.03 -12.95 -19.33
CA SER A 449 -4.28 -11.74 -18.53
C SER A 449 -3.85 -10.50 -19.30
N ASN A 450 -4.59 -9.39 -19.16
CA ASN A 450 -4.24 -8.10 -19.79
C ASN A 450 -3.09 -7.38 -19.05
N GLN A 451 -2.02 -8.12 -18.73
CA GLN A 451 -0.85 -7.62 -18.02
C GLN A 451 0.38 -7.65 -18.92
N ALA A 452 1.13 -6.54 -18.94
CA ALA A 452 2.41 -6.42 -19.64
C ALA A 452 3.42 -7.54 -19.29
N SER A 453 3.35 -8.08 -18.06
CA SER A 453 4.14 -9.22 -17.59
C SER A 453 3.87 -10.51 -18.39
N GLY A 454 2.61 -10.80 -18.72
CA GLY A 454 2.21 -11.98 -19.50
C GLY A 454 2.76 -11.93 -20.92
N PHE A 455 2.58 -10.80 -21.60
CA PHE A 455 3.19 -10.54 -22.92
C PHE A 455 4.72 -10.60 -22.89
N SER A 456 5.36 -10.08 -21.84
CA SER A 456 6.82 -10.16 -21.70
C SER A 456 7.33 -11.60 -21.51
N ARG A 457 6.60 -12.45 -20.77
CA ARG A 457 6.90 -13.90 -20.67
C ARG A 457 6.75 -14.58 -22.03
N ALA A 458 5.65 -14.31 -22.74
CA ALA A 458 5.40 -14.85 -24.08
C ALA A 458 6.49 -14.49 -25.10
N ILE A 459 6.96 -13.24 -25.10
CA ILE A 459 8.08 -12.77 -25.92
C ILE A 459 9.37 -13.56 -25.63
N ASN A 460 9.69 -13.78 -24.35
CA ASN A 460 10.90 -14.49 -23.95
C ASN A 460 10.89 -15.98 -24.36
N GLU A 461 9.71 -16.60 -24.47
CA GLU A 461 9.57 -17.94 -25.02
C GLU A 461 9.81 -17.97 -26.54
N VAL A 462 9.08 -17.17 -27.33
CA VAL A 462 9.20 -17.22 -28.79
C VAL A 462 10.55 -16.71 -29.31
N ARG A 463 11.31 -15.92 -28.53
CA ARG A 463 12.70 -15.53 -28.86
C ARG A 463 13.66 -16.73 -28.97
N GLN A 464 13.32 -17.90 -28.41
CA GLN A 464 14.11 -19.12 -28.55
C GLN A 464 14.13 -19.68 -29.99
N ILE A 465 13.23 -19.22 -30.87
CA ILE A 465 13.21 -19.63 -32.27
C ILE A 465 14.31 -18.86 -33.02
N GLU A 466 15.36 -19.57 -33.42
CA GLU A 466 16.56 -18.97 -34.04
C GLU A 466 16.35 -18.48 -35.49
N PRO A 467 17.14 -17.49 -35.96
CA PRO A 467 17.08 -17.00 -37.33
C PRO A 467 17.27 -18.11 -38.38
N GLY A 468 16.28 -18.26 -39.26
CA GLY A 468 16.27 -19.28 -40.30
C GLY A 468 15.63 -20.62 -39.88
N ALA A 469 15.25 -20.79 -38.61
CA ALA A 469 14.43 -21.91 -38.19
C ALA A 469 12.98 -21.81 -38.73
N PRO A 470 12.24 -22.92 -38.84
CA PRO A 470 10.81 -22.87 -39.17
C PRO A 470 10.05 -21.96 -38.21
N LEU A 471 9.05 -21.22 -38.72
CA LEU A 471 8.23 -20.26 -37.97
C LEU A 471 8.96 -19.04 -37.40
N TYR A 472 10.25 -18.82 -37.68
CA TYR A 472 10.99 -17.63 -37.22
C TYR A 472 10.28 -16.31 -37.56
N ASN A 473 9.74 -16.17 -38.78
CA ASN A 473 9.03 -14.97 -39.21
C ASN A 473 7.72 -14.75 -38.41
N GLU A 474 7.05 -15.83 -38.01
CA GLU A 474 5.82 -15.77 -37.19
C GLU A 474 6.16 -15.40 -35.74
N ALA A 475 7.27 -15.92 -35.20
CA ALA A 475 7.81 -15.55 -33.91
C ALA A 475 8.17 -14.05 -33.86
N GLN A 476 8.89 -13.53 -34.86
CA GLN A 476 9.21 -12.09 -34.95
C GLN A 476 7.94 -11.23 -35.07
N ALA A 477 6.95 -11.67 -35.86
CA ALA A 477 5.65 -10.99 -35.95
C ALA A 477 4.82 -11.08 -34.65
N ALA A 478 5.00 -12.10 -33.82
CA ALA A 478 4.43 -12.19 -32.47
C ALA A 478 5.14 -11.22 -31.51
N ILE A 479 6.48 -11.24 -31.47
CA ILE A 479 7.30 -10.32 -30.66
C ILE A 479 6.93 -8.87 -30.92
N ALA A 480 6.78 -8.45 -32.19
CA ALA A 480 6.40 -7.08 -32.54
C ALA A 480 5.01 -6.69 -32.02
N ARG A 481 4.00 -7.53 -32.21
CA ARG A 481 2.63 -7.28 -31.73
C ARG A 481 2.58 -7.23 -30.19
N TRP A 482 3.21 -8.18 -29.52
CA TRP A 482 3.23 -8.24 -28.05
C TRP A 482 4.03 -7.10 -27.44
N SER A 483 5.12 -6.66 -28.08
CA SER A 483 5.87 -5.46 -27.67
C SER A 483 5.01 -4.20 -27.75
N GLN A 484 4.17 -4.08 -28.78
CA GLN A 484 3.23 -2.96 -28.90
C GLN A 484 2.18 -3.00 -27.78
N VAL A 485 1.54 -4.16 -27.53
CA VAL A 485 0.54 -4.29 -26.46
C VAL A 485 1.10 -3.99 -25.07
N ILE A 486 2.38 -4.31 -24.80
CA ILE A 486 3.06 -3.89 -23.55
C ILE A 486 3.12 -2.35 -23.44
N LEU A 487 3.42 -1.66 -24.55
CA LEU A 487 3.45 -0.19 -24.59
C LEU A 487 2.04 0.41 -24.49
N ASP A 488 1.03 -0.21 -25.10
CA ASP A 488 -0.37 0.23 -25.03
C ASP A 488 -0.92 0.09 -23.59
N ILE A 489 -0.64 -1.03 -22.92
CA ILE A 489 -0.94 -1.25 -21.49
C ILE A 489 -0.21 -0.21 -20.62
N ALA A 490 1.02 0.16 -20.97
CA ALA A 490 1.75 1.20 -20.27
C ALA A 490 1.10 2.59 -20.46
N GLN A 491 0.62 2.90 -21.66
CA GLN A 491 -0.07 4.16 -21.97
C GLN A 491 -1.40 4.29 -21.21
N GLY A 492 -2.26 3.27 -21.24
CA GLY A 492 -3.53 3.29 -20.49
C GLY A 492 -3.34 3.54 -18.99
N ARG A 493 -2.34 2.91 -18.37
CA ARG A 493 -1.99 3.16 -16.95
C ARG A 493 -1.55 4.61 -16.69
N ALA A 494 -0.92 5.29 -17.65
CA ALA A 494 -0.57 6.70 -17.49
C ALA A 494 -1.77 7.63 -17.68
N GLU A 495 -2.76 7.24 -18.48
CA GLU A 495 -4.04 7.94 -18.62
C GLU A 495 -4.91 7.81 -17.35
N GLU A 496 -4.74 6.72 -16.59
CA GLU A 496 -5.27 6.51 -15.24
C GLU A 496 -4.48 7.23 -14.11
N ASP A 497 -3.57 8.17 -14.46
CA ASP A 497 -2.65 8.85 -13.52
C ASP A 497 -1.74 7.89 -12.70
N ASN A 498 -1.62 6.61 -13.13
CA ASN A 498 -0.78 5.57 -12.54
C ASN A 498 0.59 5.51 -13.24
N TYR A 499 1.34 6.60 -13.16
CA TYR A 499 2.65 6.76 -13.79
C TYR A 499 3.67 5.70 -13.36
N ALA A 500 3.62 5.23 -12.11
CA ALA A 500 4.49 4.14 -11.63
C ALA A 500 4.20 2.81 -12.34
N GLY A 501 2.91 2.43 -12.44
CA GLY A 501 2.48 1.23 -13.15
C GLY A 501 2.73 1.30 -14.67
N ALA A 502 2.67 2.51 -15.24
CA ALA A 502 3.02 2.80 -16.63
C ALA A 502 4.52 2.60 -16.90
N ILE A 503 5.40 3.22 -16.09
CA ILE A 503 6.86 3.04 -16.15
C ILE A 503 7.25 1.57 -15.99
N ALA A 504 6.62 0.86 -15.05
CA ALA A 504 6.86 -0.57 -14.84
C ALA A 504 6.49 -1.41 -16.08
N ALA A 505 5.36 -1.13 -16.73
CA ALA A 505 4.96 -1.81 -17.96
C ALA A 505 5.90 -1.46 -19.14
N ALA A 506 6.22 -0.19 -19.38
CA ALA A 506 7.11 0.20 -20.49
C ALA A 506 8.55 -0.32 -20.33
N LYS A 507 9.02 -0.56 -19.09
CA LYS A 507 10.31 -1.22 -18.85
C LYS A 507 10.36 -2.65 -19.40
N LEU A 508 9.21 -3.35 -19.45
CA LEU A 508 9.06 -4.71 -20.00
C LEU A 508 9.04 -4.76 -21.54
N VAL A 509 8.91 -3.62 -22.23
CA VAL A 509 9.07 -3.58 -23.70
C VAL A 509 10.49 -4.05 -24.04
N PRO A 510 10.68 -5.05 -24.90
CA PRO A 510 11.99 -5.63 -25.16
C PRO A 510 12.78 -4.82 -26.19
N ASN A 511 14.06 -5.17 -26.41
CA ASN A 511 14.93 -4.46 -27.35
C ASN A 511 14.79 -4.94 -28.81
N ASP A 512 14.11 -6.06 -29.05
CA ASP A 512 13.97 -6.73 -30.35
C ASP A 512 13.30 -5.84 -31.43
N VAL A 513 12.46 -4.89 -31.02
CA VAL A 513 11.83 -3.91 -31.92
C VAL A 513 12.23 -2.48 -31.50
N PRO A 514 13.33 -1.93 -32.05
CA PRO A 514 13.89 -0.65 -31.62
C PRO A 514 12.92 0.54 -31.69
N GLN A 515 11.98 0.52 -32.65
CA GLN A 515 10.96 1.57 -32.78
C GLN A 515 10.06 1.65 -31.55
N ILE A 516 9.49 0.52 -31.14
CA ILE A 516 8.62 0.40 -29.95
C ILE A 516 9.44 0.64 -28.68
N LYS A 517 10.67 0.12 -28.61
CA LYS A 517 11.54 0.35 -27.44
C LYS A 517 11.91 1.82 -27.26
N ASN A 518 12.18 2.55 -28.34
CA ASN A 518 12.47 3.98 -28.27
C ASN A 518 11.24 4.78 -27.80
N ALA A 519 10.04 4.45 -28.30
CA ALA A 519 8.80 5.05 -27.82
C ALA A 519 8.54 4.75 -26.33
N ALA A 520 8.78 3.51 -25.89
CA ALA A 520 8.68 3.11 -24.48
C ALA A 520 9.69 3.86 -23.59
N ASN A 521 10.93 4.03 -24.04
CA ASN A 521 11.95 4.80 -23.30
C ASN A 521 11.58 6.29 -23.20
N GLN A 522 11.05 6.89 -24.27
CA GLN A 522 10.55 8.28 -24.24
C GLN A 522 9.35 8.44 -23.30
N ALA A 523 8.43 7.47 -23.29
CA ALA A 523 7.30 7.44 -22.38
C ALA A 523 7.73 7.32 -20.91
N ILE A 524 8.72 6.47 -20.61
CA ILE A 524 9.31 6.34 -19.27
C ILE A 524 9.85 7.68 -18.75
N VAL A 525 10.55 8.46 -19.59
CA VAL A 525 11.06 9.80 -19.21
C VAL A 525 9.88 10.73 -18.86
N LYS A 526 8.93 10.90 -19.80
CA LYS A 526 7.74 11.75 -19.61
C LYS A 526 6.94 11.38 -18.35
N TRP A 527 6.73 10.09 -18.09
CA TRP A 527 5.98 9.63 -16.93
C TRP A 527 6.77 9.74 -15.63
N SER A 528 8.10 9.73 -15.67
CA SER A 528 8.93 10.00 -14.49
C SER A 528 8.80 11.47 -14.07
N GLU A 529 8.89 12.38 -15.04
CA GLU A 529 8.65 13.82 -14.84
C GLU A 529 7.23 14.09 -14.29
N LEU A 530 6.20 13.43 -14.84
CA LEU A 530 4.82 13.55 -14.35
C LEU A 530 4.62 12.93 -12.96
N ALA A 531 5.32 11.86 -12.61
CA ALA A 531 5.27 11.28 -11.26
C ALA A 531 5.88 12.23 -10.21
N GLU A 532 7.02 12.86 -10.54
CA GLU A 532 7.69 13.86 -9.68
C GLU A 532 6.82 15.12 -9.50
N LEU A 533 6.20 15.61 -10.59
CA LEU A 533 5.23 16.71 -10.52
C LEU A 533 4.00 16.33 -9.68
N LYS A 534 3.46 15.12 -9.83
CA LYS A 534 2.32 14.65 -9.03
C LYS A 534 2.64 14.66 -7.54
N TRP A 535 3.78 14.09 -7.13
CA TRP A 535 4.23 14.10 -5.73
C TRP A 535 4.44 15.54 -5.21
N THR A 536 5.09 16.40 -5.99
CA THR A 536 5.31 17.81 -5.64
C THR A 536 3.99 18.59 -5.46
N ASN A 537 3.00 18.31 -6.30
CA ASN A 537 1.70 18.97 -6.28
C ASN A 537 0.82 18.44 -5.14
N GLN A 538 0.86 17.14 -4.84
CA GLN A 538 0.25 16.54 -3.64
C GLN A 538 0.81 17.15 -2.35
N ASN A 539 2.13 17.28 -2.23
CA ASN A 539 2.77 17.95 -1.09
C ASN A 539 2.39 19.43 -0.99
N THR A 540 2.27 20.12 -2.13
CA THR A 540 1.82 21.52 -2.19
C THR A 540 0.36 21.67 -1.73
N ILE A 541 -0.50 20.69 -2.02
CA ILE A 541 -1.89 20.63 -1.53
C ILE A 541 -1.93 20.35 -0.03
N ALA A 542 -1.18 19.36 0.46
CA ALA A 542 -1.13 19.01 1.88
C ALA A 542 -0.63 20.18 2.75
N ALA A 543 0.50 20.79 2.39
CA ALA A 543 1.05 21.96 3.10
C ALA A 543 0.13 23.21 3.03
N ALA A 544 -0.75 23.28 2.02
CA ALA A 544 -1.76 24.32 1.93
C ALA A 544 -3.01 24.02 2.80
N GLN A 545 -3.34 22.75 3.02
CA GLN A 545 -4.42 22.28 3.89
C GLN A 545 -4.05 22.37 5.38
N GLU A 546 -2.84 21.94 5.75
CA GLU A 546 -2.31 21.95 7.12
C GLU A 546 -2.37 23.35 7.75
N GLN A 547 -2.06 24.38 6.96
CA GLN A 547 -2.00 25.76 7.43
C GLN A 547 -3.38 26.44 7.55
N ILE A 548 -4.49 25.75 7.25
CA ILE A 548 -5.84 26.30 7.36
C ILE A 548 -6.29 26.39 8.82
N ASN A 549 -6.43 27.62 9.33
CA ASN A 549 -7.16 27.92 10.55
C ASN A 549 -8.59 28.35 10.19
N PRO A 550 -9.65 27.57 10.53
CA PRO A 550 -11.03 27.87 10.13
C PRO A 550 -11.58 29.22 10.60
N ALA A 551 -11.00 29.83 11.65
CA ALA A 551 -11.40 31.15 12.14
C ALA A 551 -10.72 32.33 11.40
N GLN A 552 -9.71 32.05 10.55
CA GLN A 552 -8.80 33.05 10.01
C GLN A 552 -8.78 33.08 8.46
N ALA A 553 -9.53 34.00 7.87
CA ALA A 553 -9.61 34.17 6.41
C ALA A 553 -8.24 34.33 5.68
N SER A 554 -7.19 34.80 6.36
CA SER A 554 -5.86 34.92 5.75
C SER A 554 -5.15 33.57 5.56
N SER A 555 -5.48 32.52 6.32
CA SER A 555 -4.90 31.18 6.06
C SER A 555 -5.44 30.59 4.77
N TYR A 556 -6.75 30.70 4.53
CA TYR A 556 -7.37 30.33 3.25
C TYR A 556 -6.75 31.11 2.08
N SER A 557 -6.52 32.42 2.23
CA SER A 557 -5.85 33.23 1.20
C SER A 557 -4.40 32.81 0.96
N PHE A 558 -3.68 32.36 1.99
CA PHE A 558 -2.33 31.82 1.87
C PHE A 558 -2.33 30.43 1.20
N GLY A 559 -3.23 29.53 1.60
CA GLY A 559 -3.39 28.23 0.95
C GLY A 559 -3.70 28.36 -0.54
N ILE A 560 -4.61 29.27 -0.93
CA ILE A 560 -4.86 29.59 -2.35
C ILE A 560 -3.58 30.04 -3.07
N SER A 561 -2.69 30.80 -2.41
CA SER A 561 -1.42 31.24 -2.99
C SER A 561 -0.39 30.12 -3.18
N LEU A 562 -0.47 29.04 -2.40
CA LEU A 562 0.32 27.83 -2.60
C LEU A 562 -0.26 26.99 -3.75
N LEU A 563 -1.56 26.73 -3.74
CA LEU A 563 -2.26 25.95 -4.78
C LEU A 563 -2.11 26.55 -6.18
N ARG A 564 -1.95 27.88 -6.28
CA ARG A 564 -1.70 28.61 -7.53
C ARG A 564 -0.34 28.35 -8.19
N LYS A 565 0.56 27.61 -7.54
CA LYS A 565 1.82 27.17 -8.13
C LYS A 565 1.63 25.99 -9.10
N ILE A 566 0.54 25.24 -8.92
CA ILE A 566 0.17 24.07 -9.74
C ILE A 566 -0.45 24.59 -11.05
N ASN A 567 0.16 24.24 -12.18
CA ASN A 567 -0.19 24.80 -13.49
C ASN A 567 -1.19 23.93 -14.27
N SER A 568 -1.89 24.55 -15.21
CA SER A 568 -2.84 23.84 -16.09
C SER A 568 -2.13 22.79 -16.93
N GLY A 569 -2.53 21.53 -16.79
CA GLY A 569 -1.92 20.38 -17.46
C GLY A 569 -0.94 19.58 -16.59
N GLU A 570 -0.63 20.05 -15.38
CA GLU A 570 0.07 19.25 -14.37
C GLU A 570 -0.90 18.32 -13.61
N PRO A 571 -0.41 17.20 -13.03
CA PRO A 571 -1.21 16.38 -12.13
C PRO A 571 -1.70 17.16 -10.91
N GLU A 572 -2.83 16.72 -10.35
CA GLU A 572 -3.59 17.36 -9.26
C GLU A 572 -4.11 18.80 -9.52
N TYR A 573 -3.88 19.39 -10.69
CA TYR A 573 -4.41 20.72 -11.03
C TYR A 573 -5.93 20.83 -10.82
N ARG A 574 -6.70 19.77 -11.12
CA ARG A 574 -8.16 19.72 -10.89
C ARG A 574 -8.52 19.85 -9.40
N GLN A 575 -7.80 19.11 -8.54
CA GLN A 575 -8.00 19.16 -7.09
C GLN A 575 -7.61 20.53 -6.52
N ALA A 576 -6.50 21.10 -7.01
CA ALA A 576 -6.07 22.45 -6.67
C ALA A 576 -7.12 23.51 -7.03
N GLN A 577 -7.75 23.44 -8.20
CA GLN A 577 -8.83 24.38 -8.57
C GLN A 577 -10.07 24.22 -7.70
N GLN A 578 -10.47 23.00 -7.33
CA GLN A 578 -11.61 22.74 -6.43
C GLN A 578 -11.38 23.36 -5.04
N LEU A 579 -10.19 23.18 -4.47
CA LEU A 579 -9.81 23.79 -3.19
C LEU A 579 -9.70 25.32 -3.30
N ILE A 580 -9.18 25.86 -4.42
CA ILE A 580 -9.16 27.31 -4.68
C ILE A 580 -10.58 27.89 -4.73
N GLU A 581 -11.53 27.22 -5.39
CA GLU A 581 -12.93 27.62 -5.41
C GLU A 581 -13.51 27.63 -3.99
N GLU A 582 -13.42 26.50 -3.27
CA GLU A 582 -13.99 26.38 -1.92
C GLU A 582 -13.40 27.43 -0.97
N TRP A 583 -12.07 27.56 -0.92
CA TRP A 583 -11.42 28.49 0.01
C TRP A 583 -11.69 29.96 -0.34
N SER A 584 -11.83 30.29 -1.64
CA SER A 584 -12.29 31.64 -2.04
C SER A 584 -13.69 31.95 -1.51
N ARG A 585 -14.57 30.92 -1.50
CA ARG A 585 -15.94 31.00 -0.99
C ARG A 585 -15.96 31.08 0.54
N GLN A 586 -15.11 30.36 1.25
CA GLN A 586 -15.01 30.46 2.72
C GLN A 586 -14.61 31.89 3.14
N ILE A 587 -13.58 32.48 2.51
CA ILE A 587 -13.18 33.87 2.77
C ILE A 587 -14.35 34.85 2.56
N TYR A 588 -15.11 34.67 1.47
CA TYR A 588 -16.28 35.50 1.18
C TYR A 588 -17.42 35.31 2.20
N LEU A 589 -17.70 34.08 2.64
CA LEU A 589 -18.68 33.79 3.69
C LEU A 589 -18.28 34.40 5.04
N MET A 590 -16.99 34.35 5.40
CA MET A 590 -16.45 35.01 6.60
C MET A 590 -16.61 36.53 6.54
N ALA A 591 -16.43 37.14 5.37
CA ALA A 591 -16.66 38.57 5.15
C ALA A 591 -18.16 38.93 5.33
N ASN A 592 -19.06 38.17 4.70
CA ASN A 592 -20.51 38.37 4.84
C ASN A 592 -20.98 38.23 6.29
N SER A 593 -20.46 37.24 7.03
CA SER A 593 -20.75 37.05 8.45
C SER A 593 -20.34 38.27 9.29
N ARG A 594 -19.15 38.83 9.05
CA ARG A 594 -18.67 40.06 9.71
C ARG A 594 -19.55 41.27 9.37
N ALA A 595 -20.06 41.37 8.13
CA ALA A 595 -20.96 42.44 7.72
C ALA A 595 -22.36 42.33 8.35
N ALA A 596 -22.91 41.11 8.44
CA ALA A 596 -24.18 40.84 9.12
C ALA A 596 -24.13 41.24 10.60
N GLY A 597 -23.02 40.91 11.28
CA GLY A 597 -22.70 41.38 12.63
C GLY A 597 -22.43 42.90 12.75
N GLY A 598 -22.50 43.65 11.66
CA GLY A 598 -22.34 45.10 11.62
C GLY A 598 -20.90 45.60 11.52
N ASN A 599 -19.90 44.72 11.52
CA ASN A 599 -18.48 45.06 11.49
C ASN A 599 -18.00 45.31 10.04
N LEU A 600 -18.62 46.27 9.34
CA LEU A 600 -18.40 46.53 7.91
C LEU A 600 -16.93 46.74 7.54
N ASN A 601 -16.15 47.45 8.36
CA ASN A 601 -14.71 47.65 8.12
C ASN A 601 -13.95 46.31 8.12
N GLN A 602 -14.23 45.43 9.10
CA GLN A 602 -13.62 44.10 9.14
C GLN A 602 -14.11 43.22 7.98
N ALA A 603 -15.37 43.33 7.58
CA ALA A 603 -15.92 42.62 6.42
C ALA A 603 -15.20 43.01 5.12
N ILE A 604 -14.98 44.32 4.89
CA ILE A 604 -14.22 44.86 3.75
C ILE A 604 -12.79 44.30 3.74
N GLU A 605 -12.05 44.38 4.84
CA GLU A 605 -10.69 43.83 4.90
C GLU A 605 -10.65 42.30 4.72
N THR A 606 -11.73 41.60 5.09
CA THR A 606 -11.85 40.15 4.87
C THR A 606 -12.11 39.82 3.39
N ALA A 607 -13.03 40.54 2.73
CA ALA A 607 -13.35 40.34 1.33
C ALA A 607 -12.19 40.70 0.38
N LYS A 608 -11.29 41.61 0.77
CA LYS A 608 -10.04 41.89 0.04
C LYS A 608 -9.10 40.67 -0.04
N LEU A 609 -9.23 39.70 0.87
CA LEU A 609 -8.43 38.48 0.87
C LEU A 609 -8.93 37.45 -0.16
N VAL A 610 -10.09 37.64 -0.79
CA VAL A 610 -10.56 36.78 -1.89
C VAL A 610 -9.67 37.06 -3.12
N PRO A 611 -8.87 36.11 -3.61
CA PRO A 611 -7.88 36.42 -4.64
C PRO A 611 -8.50 36.65 -6.02
N ARG A 612 -7.90 37.54 -6.81
CA ARG A 612 -8.24 37.74 -8.24
C ARG A 612 -8.18 36.42 -9.00
N ASN A 613 -9.09 36.22 -9.95
CA ASN A 613 -9.26 34.96 -10.70
C ASN A 613 -9.63 33.79 -9.76
N THR A 614 -10.65 33.99 -8.91
CA THR A 614 -11.36 32.92 -8.20
C THR A 614 -12.87 33.10 -8.39
N PRO A 615 -13.70 32.04 -8.33
CA PRO A 615 -15.15 32.14 -8.55
C PRO A 615 -15.86 33.13 -7.61
N SER A 616 -15.34 33.33 -6.39
CA SER A 616 -15.91 34.26 -5.41
C SER A 616 -15.44 35.72 -5.55
N TYR A 617 -14.50 36.02 -6.46
CA TYR A 617 -13.85 37.33 -6.52
C TYR A 617 -14.83 38.49 -6.77
N ASP A 618 -15.66 38.37 -7.79
CA ASP A 618 -16.59 39.44 -8.18
C ASP A 618 -17.71 39.63 -7.15
N GLN A 619 -18.14 38.54 -6.51
CA GLN A 619 -19.08 38.59 -5.38
C GLN A 619 -18.48 39.38 -4.21
N ALA A 620 -17.19 39.17 -3.91
CA ALA A 620 -16.46 39.91 -2.88
C ALA A 620 -16.27 41.39 -3.23
N GLN A 621 -15.94 41.74 -4.48
CA GLN A 621 -15.82 43.15 -4.90
C GLN A 621 -17.18 43.88 -4.82
N ASN A 622 -18.26 43.24 -5.29
CA ASN A 622 -19.61 43.78 -5.21
C ASN A 622 -20.12 43.94 -3.76
N ALA A 623 -19.67 43.09 -2.84
CA ALA A 623 -19.95 43.24 -1.41
C ALA A 623 -19.18 44.42 -0.79
N ILE A 624 -17.87 44.55 -1.08
CA ILE A 624 -17.05 45.70 -0.66
C ILE A 624 -17.69 47.02 -1.08
N ALA A 625 -18.14 47.13 -2.34
CA ALA A 625 -18.74 48.35 -2.88
C ALA A 625 -20.05 48.76 -2.19
N ARG A 626 -20.86 47.80 -1.71
CA ARG A 626 -22.06 48.07 -0.91
C ARG A 626 -21.71 48.49 0.52
N TRP A 627 -20.79 47.76 1.16
CA TRP A 627 -20.36 48.04 2.55
C TRP A 627 -19.67 49.39 2.69
N GLN A 628 -18.94 49.85 1.67
CA GLN A 628 -18.38 51.22 1.62
C GLN A 628 -19.45 52.33 1.60
N GLN A 629 -20.68 52.03 1.18
CA GLN A 629 -21.83 52.93 1.21
C GLN A 629 -22.68 52.78 2.49
N GLY A 630 -22.23 51.97 3.46
CA GLY A 630 -22.99 51.65 4.68
C GLY A 630 -24.18 50.70 4.48
N GLN A 631 -24.42 50.25 3.25
CA GLN A 631 -25.45 49.25 2.91
C GLN A 631 -24.92 47.86 3.25
N ARG A 632 -25.72 46.99 3.88
CA ARG A 632 -25.31 45.63 4.28
C ARG A 632 -25.55 44.60 3.16
#